data_AF-A0A1F9BUW2-F1
#
_entry.id   AF-A0A1F9BUW2-F1
#
_cell.length_a   1.000
_cell.length_b   1.000
_cell.length_c   1.000
_cell.angle_alpha   90.00
_cell.angle_beta   90.00
_cell.angle_gamma   90.00
#
_symmetry.space_group_name_H-M   'P 1'
#
loop_
_entity.id
_entity.type
_entity.pdbx_description
1 polymer ?
#
loop_
_entity_poly.entity_id
_entity_poly.type
_entity_poly.pdbx_seq_one_letter_code
_entity_poly.pdbx_strand_id
1 'polypeptide(L)'
;MEVRRLGLSRVGDQSLLTIVLNHAGEGKVTPRDAPGKPQLVVDFPLAQAGRLPAVLAGDEVLVEKIRTESLPGGVGVRIILELYPNKPYTYWRQSRPGSGGQAIFLVGLKPGPGSTREPAAVPEPARPPDLFQKEVKPEPGAEKFFPPEGKGIELKGGYAELGRLIPKAKPLLHFLETGGWHITESQDYDRPGQRLSRGFVLTNRQYPEMAVKIVNLPANTPGSPNINIITLSFDNLTGETVDKYRQLRKLSFAQIKTNFEDIGDFFDEALKPLRVELRKQCQTLAERYAALLQNFLKQVCPQDPKVGDLVMKYVREKVSPRFEGVQHTMSEDPLVILNLVDFLYIRIYYLDSGPGGSHG
;
A
#
# COMPACT_ATOMS: atom_id res chain seq x y z
N MET A 1 10.13 -9.34 28.00
CA MET A 1 9.58 -8.87 26.71
C MET A 1 10.27 -7.57 26.34
N GLU A 2 10.60 -7.37 25.07
CA GLU A 2 11.38 -6.22 24.58
C GLU A 2 10.81 -5.76 23.23
N VAL A 3 10.61 -4.45 23.06
CA VAL A 3 10.34 -3.83 21.76
C VAL A 3 11.66 -3.65 21.03
N ARG A 4 11.90 -4.49 20.03
CA ARG A 4 13.18 -4.53 19.30
C ARG A 4 13.23 -3.57 18.13
N ARG A 5 12.09 -3.37 17.47
CA ARG A 5 12.03 -2.57 16.23
C ARG A 5 10.72 -1.83 16.12
N LEU A 6 10.81 -0.69 15.45
CA LEU A 6 9.71 0.20 15.14
C LEU A 6 9.91 0.72 13.71
N GLY A 7 8.86 0.73 12.91
CA GLY A 7 8.91 1.28 11.56
C GLY A 7 7.56 1.81 11.11
N LEU A 8 7.57 2.96 10.44
CA LEU A 8 6.41 3.52 9.78
C LEU A 8 6.51 3.27 8.28
N SER A 9 5.41 2.86 7.66
CA SER A 9 5.31 2.70 6.22
C SER A 9 4.02 3.33 5.71
N ARG A 10 4.10 3.98 4.55
CA ARG A 10 2.93 4.47 3.84
C ARG A 10 2.42 3.37 2.91
N VAL A 11 1.12 3.06 2.99
CA VAL A 11 0.45 2.09 2.12
C VAL A 11 -0.73 2.79 1.46
N GLY A 12 -0.50 3.38 0.28
CA GLY A 12 -1.48 4.25 -0.38
C GLY A 12 -1.69 5.56 0.39
N ASP A 13 -2.90 5.76 0.91
CA ASP A 13 -3.31 6.87 1.77
C ASP A 13 -3.28 6.52 3.27
N GLN A 14 -2.78 5.34 3.62
CA GLN A 14 -2.74 4.83 4.99
C GLN A 14 -1.33 4.87 5.56
N SER A 15 -1.26 5.07 6.87
CA SER A 15 -0.05 4.96 7.67
C SER A 15 -0.04 3.62 8.38
N LEU A 16 1.02 2.84 8.26
CA LEU A 16 1.17 1.55 8.93
C LEU A 16 2.40 1.56 9.84
N LEU A 17 2.15 1.59 11.14
CA LEU A 17 3.17 1.38 12.15
C LEU A 17 3.37 -0.13 12.37
N THR A 18 4.61 -0.58 12.27
CA THR A 18 5.03 -1.95 12.56
C THR A 18 5.96 -1.95 13.76
N ILE A 19 5.61 -2.74 14.77
CA ILE A 19 6.35 -2.88 16.02
C ILE A 19 6.72 -4.35 16.16
N VAL A 20 7.99 -4.65 16.43
CA VAL A 20 8.47 -6.02 16.62
C VAL A 20 8.89 -6.22 18.06
N LEU A 21 8.26 -7.20 18.70
CA LEU A 21 8.52 -7.66 20.05
C LEU A 21 9.32 -8.97 20.00
N ASN A 22 10.20 -9.17 20.97
CA ASN A 22 10.98 -10.41 21.06
C ASN A 22 10.17 -11.63 21.55
N HIS A 23 8.99 -11.40 22.14
CA HIS A 23 8.04 -12.40 22.62
C HIS A 23 6.61 -11.85 22.47
N ALA A 24 5.60 -12.72 22.54
CA ALA A 24 4.19 -12.32 22.55
C ALA A 24 3.93 -11.25 23.62
N GLY A 25 3.16 -10.22 23.23
CA GLY A 25 2.93 -9.04 24.05
C GLY A 25 1.70 -8.27 23.61
N GLU A 26 1.00 -7.71 24.59
CA GLU A 26 -0.14 -6.83 24.32
C GLU A 26 0.28 -5.36 24.44
N GLY A 27 0.06 -4.63 23.35
CA GLY A 27 0.18 -3.17 23.32
C GLY A 27 -1.18 -2.51 23.49
N LYS A 28 -1.23 -1.49 24.34
CA LYS A 28 -2.42 -0.65 24.50
C LYS A 28 -2.32 0.54 23.55
N VAL A 29 -3.27 0.67 22.62
CA VAL A 29 -3.36 1.81 21.72
C VAL A 29 -4.40 2.78 22.26
N THR A 30 -4.01 4.04 22.47
CA THR A 30 -4.88 5.07 23.07
C THR A 30 -4.73 6.37 22.29
N PRO A 31 -5.83 6.95 21.75
CA PRO A 31 -5.79 8.30 21.21
C PRO A 31 -5.61 9.32 22.33
N ARG A 32 -4.85 10.39 22.08
CA ARG A 32 -4.67 11.50 23.00
C ARG A 32 -4.74 12.81 22.26
N ASP A 33 -5.50 13.74 22.82
CA ASP A 33 -5.50 15.13 22.37
C ASP A 33 -4.51 15.91 23.24
N ALA A 34 -3.28 16.06 22.75
CA ALA A 34 -2.35 17.04 23.30
C ALA A 34 -2.72 18.44 22.74
N PRO A 35 -2.49 19.54 23.48
CA PRO A 35 -2.92 20.88 23.06
C PRO A 35 -2.44 21.22 21.65
N GLY A 36 -3.37 21.22 20.69
CA GLY A 36 -3.12 21.53 19.27
C GLY A 36 -2.41 20.43 18.46
N LYS A 37 -2.13 19.25 19.03
CA LYS A 37 -1.50 18.13 18.32
C LYS A 37 -2.16 16.80 18.69
N PRO A 38 -3.02 16.24 17.83
CA PRO A 38 -3.56 14.90 18.06
C PRO A 38 -2.43 13.88 18.04
N GLN A 39 -2.53 12.90 18.94
CA GLN A 39 -1.55 11.84 19.10
C GLN A 39 -2.24 10.50 19.14
N LEU A 40 -1.57 9.47 18.63
CA LEU A 40 -1.91 8.08 18.90
C LEU A 40 -0.76 7.47 19.71
N VAL A 41 -1.07 6.95 20.89
CA VAL A 41 -0.06 6.40 21.80
C VAL A 41 -0.19 4.89 21.86
N VAL A 42 0.93 4.19 21.69
CA VAL A 42 1.04 2.74 21.86
C VAL A 42 1.93 2.46 23.06
N ASP A 43 1.34 1.95 24.14
CA ASP A 43 2.05 1.61 25.38
C ASP A 43 2.23 0.10 25.49
N PHE A 44 3.47 -0.34 25.74
CA PHE A 44 3.83 -1.69 26.14
C PHE A 44 4.36 -1.65 27.59
N PRO A 45 3.48 -1.74 28.60
CA PRO A 45 3.88 -1.52 30.00
C PRO A 45 4.85 -2.58 30.54
N LEU A 46 4.84 -3.77 29.95
CA LEU A 46 5.69 -4.90 30.36
C LEU A 46 6.88 -5.15 29.41
N ALA A 47 7.11 -4.26 28.44
CA ALA A 47 8.22 -4.38 27.50
C ALA A 47 9.35 -3.42 27.84
N GLN A 48 10.60 -3.83 27.64
CA GLN A 48 11.75 -2.92 27.64
C GLN A 48 12.00 -2.37 26.23
N ALA A 49 12.57 -1.17 26.15
CA ALA A 49 13.01 -0.62 24.86
C ALA A 49 14.34 -1.26 24.48
N GLY A 50 14.39 -1.89 23.30
CA GLY A 50 15.67 -2.25 22.68
C GLY A 50 16.39 -1.00 22.14
N ARG A 51 17.25 -1.17 21.14
CA ARG A 51 17.88 -0.04 20.43
C ARG A 51 16.89 0.63 19.48
N LEU A 52 15.88 1.29 20.05
CA LEU A 52 14.88 2.03 19.29
C LEU A 52 15.34 3.47 19.07
N PRO A 53 15.09 4.04 17.89
CA PRO A 53 15.28 5.47 17.67
C PRO A 53 14.36 6.27 18.60
N ALA A 54 14.92 7.30 19.24
CA ALA A 54 14.15 8.23 20.07
C ALA A 54 13.10 9.00 19.24
N VAL A 55 13.41 9.26 17.98
CA VAL A 55 12.52 9.91 17.01
C VAL A 55 12.62 9.20 15.66
N LEU A 56 11.49 8.93 15.03
CA LEU A 56 11.35 8.53 13.63
C LEU A 56 10.57 9.59 12.87
N ALA A 57 10.96 9.82 11.61
CA ALA A 57 10.20 10.67 10.70
C ALA A 57 8.80 10.08 10.47
N GLY A 58 7.83 10.98 10.26
CA GLY A 58 6.47 10.63 9.87
C GLY A 58 6.37 10.18 8.41
N ASP A 59 5.14 10.08 7.92
CA ASP A 59 4.84 9.67 6.54
C ASP A 59 4.25 10.78 5.67
N GLU A 60 4.14 12.00 6.22
CA GLU A 60 3.57 13.20 5.58
C GLU A 60 2.08 13.07 5.22
N VAL A 61 1.45 11.91 5.49
CA VAL A 61 0.04 11.64 5.22
C VAL A 61 -0.79 11.90 6.47
N LEU A 62 -0.58 11.16 7.56
CA LEU A 62 -1.30 11.35 8.82
C LEU A 62 -0.34 11.59 9.99
N VAL A 63 0.87 11.05 9.89
CA VAL A 63 1.86 11.07 10.97
C VAL A 63 2.93 12.11 10.64
N GLU A 64 3.11 13.09 11.51
CA GLU A 64 4.17 14.11 11.44
C GLU A 64 5.52 13.50 11.84
N LYS A 65 5.53 12.76 12.96
CA LYS A 65 6.70 12.04 13.48
C LYS A 65 6.29 11.02 14.54
N ILE A 66 7.20 10.13 14.89
CA ILE A 66 7.01 9.16 15.96
C ILE A 66 8.09 9.35 17.01
N ARG A 67 7.73 9.32 18.28
CA ARG A 67 8.66 9.39 19.41
C ARG A 67 8.59 8.11 20.23
N THR A 68 9.74 7.68 20.72
CA THR A 68 9.84 6.52 21.62
C THR A 68 10.33 6.99 22.97
N GLU A 69 9.63 6.60 24.03
CA GLU A 69 9.94 6.97 25.41
C GLU A 69 9.93 5.72 26.30
N SER A 70 10.79 5.69 27.31
CA SER A 70 10.70 4.70 28.38
C SER A 70 9.67 5.17 29.42
N LEU A 71 8.82 4.26 29.89
CA LEU A 71 7.85 4.56 30.94
C LEU A 71 8.56 4.79 32.30
N PRO A 72 7.94 5.56 33.21
CA PRO A 72 8.49 5.80 34.55
C PRO A 72 8.83 4.48 35.27
N GLY A 73 10.04 4.40 35.82
CA GLY A 73 10.54 3.17 36.47
C GLY A 73 11.38 2.25 35.58
N GLY A 74 11.66 2.64 34.33
CA GLY A 74 12.58 1.90 33.43
C GLY A 74 12.01 0.60 32.88
N VAL A 75 10.76 0.28 33.21
CA VAL A 75 10.01 -0.87 32.71
C VAL A 75 8.82 -0.32 31.93
N GLY A 76 8.78 -0.61 30.64
CA GLY A 76 7.72 -0.18 29.75
C GLY A 76 8.21 0.73 28.62
N VAL A 77 7.61 0.58 27.44
CA VAL A 77 7.89 1.41 26.26
C VAL A 77 6.62 2.14 25.86
N ARG A 78 6.75 3.44 25.60
CA ARG A 78 5.72 4.28 25.02
C ARG A 78 6.16 4.72 23.62
N ILE A 79 5.28 4.53 22.65
CA ILE A 79 5.48 4.97 21.27
C ILE A 79 4.38 5.97 20.95
N ILE A 80 4.75 7.20 20.62
CA ILE A 80 3.84 8.31 20.39
C ILE A 80 3.90 8.66 18.91
N LEU A 81 2.81 8.46 18.18
CA LEU A 81 2.63 9.00 16.84
C LEU A 81 2.06 10.42 16.99
N GLU A 82 2.86 11.43 16.65
CA GLU A 82 2.36 12.81 16.52
C GLU A 82 1.69 12.95 15.16
N LEU A 83 0.42 13.37 15.16
CA LEU A 83 -0.41 13.42 13.96
C LEU A 83 -0.64 14.87 13.52
N TYR A 84 -0.87 15.05 12.22
CA TYR A 84 -1.20 16.37 11.70
C TYR A 84 -2.57 16.83 12.27
N PRO A 85 -2.65 18.04 12.88
CA PRO A 85 -3.86 18.49 13.58
C PRO A 85 -5.09 18.65 12.69
N ASN A 86 -4.88 18.93 11.40
CA ASN A 86 -5.96 19.17 10.44
C ASN A 86 -6.43 17.88 9.72
N LYS A 87 -5.96 16.71 10.17
CA LYS A 87 -6.22 15.42 9.52
C LYS A 87 -6.89 14.45 10.50
N PRO A 88 -8.23 14.44 10.60
CA PRO A 88 -8.94 13.40 11.34
C PRO A 88 -8.52 12.02 10.84
N TYR A 89 -8.53 11.05 11.75
CA TYR A 89 -8.06 9.71 11.48
C TYR A 89 -8.94 8.68 12.20
N THR A 90 -8.92 7.46 11.67
CA THR A 90 -9.37 6.27 12.39
C THR A 90 -8.22 5.27 12.39
N TYR A 91 -8.18 4.38 13.38
CA TYR A 91 -7.10 3.42 13.50
C TYR A 91 -7.62 2.01 13.76
N TRP A 92 -6.79 1.04 13.42
CA TRP A 92 -6.96 -0.37 13.78
C TRP A 92 -5.64 -0.91 14.30
N ARG A 93 -5.70 -2.00 15.06
CA ARG A 93 -4.52 -2.70 15.58
C ARG A 93 -4.63 -4.19 15.38
N GLN A 94 -3.49 -4.84 15.20
CA GLN A 94 -3.39 -6.29 15.11
C GLN A 94 -2.10 -6.76 15.78
N SER A 95 -2.14 -7.91 16.45
CA SER A 95 -0.95 -8.60 16.95
C SER A 95 -0.87 -9.96 16.28
N ARG A 96 0.33 -10.37 15.86
CA ARG A 96 0.55 -11.69 15.24
C ARG A 96 1.90 -12.28 15.65
N PRO A 97 2.07 -13.60 15.63
CA PRO A 97 3.39 -14.21 15.80
C PRO A 97 4.34 -13.82 14.64
N GLY A 98 5.61 -13.65 14.96
CA GLY A 98 6.73 -13.43 14.03
C GLY A 98 7.71 -14.61 14.07
N SER A 99 8.83 -14.50 13.35
CA SER A 99 9.85 -15.56 13.32
C SER A 99 10.59 -15.68 14.66
N GLY A 100 10.93 -16.92 15.07
CA GLY A 100 11.78 -17.16 16.24
C GLY A 100 11.15 -16.72 17.58
N GLY A 101 9.85 -16.93 17.75
CA GLY A 101 9.11 -16.57 18.98
C GLY A 101 8.77 -15.09 19.13
N GLN A 102 9.10 -14.27 18.12
CA GLN A 102 8.75 -12.85 18.09
C GLN A 102 7.25 -12.64 17.98
N ALA A 103 6.81 -11.42 18.27
CA ALA A 103 5.47 -10.96 17.93
C ALA A 103 5.54 -9.63 17.16
N ILE A 104 4.68 -9.48 16.18
CA ILE A 104 4.57 -8.28 15.37
C ILE A 104 3.25 -7.61 15.73
N PHE A 105 3.34 -6.38 16.20
CA PHE A 105 2.19 -5.54 16.52
C PHE A 105 2.07 -4.45 15.47
N LEU A 106 0.93 -4.41 14.78
CA LEU A 106 0.62 -3.50 13.70
C LEU A 106 -0.41 -2.48 14.18
N VAL A 107 -0.20 -1.21 13.83
CA VAL A 107 -1.20 -0.15 13.98
C VAL A 107 -1.36 0.55 12.64
N GLY A 108 -2.53 0.42 12.03
CA GLY A 108 -2.86 1.13 10.80
C GLY A 108 -3.73 2.34 11.08
N LEU A 109 -3.38 3.47 10.47
CA LEU A 109 -4.14 4.71 10.49
C LEU A 109 -4.65 4.98 9.07
N LYS A 110 -5.91 5.39 8.98
CA LYS A 110 -6.54 5.84 7.74
C LYS A 110 -7.19 7.21 7.95
N PRO A 111 -7.28 8.07 6.91
CA PRO A 111 -7.97 9.34 7.03
C PRO A 111 -9.42 9.14 7.49
N GLY A 112 -9.82 9.92 8.48
CA GLY A 112 -11.17 9.96 9.02
C GLY A 112 -12.09 10.86 8.19
N PRO A 113 -13.42 10.76 8.39
CA PRO A 113 -14.36 11.70 7.79
C PRO A 113 -14.02 13.14 8.23
N GLY A 114 -13.92 14.06 7.26
CA GLY A 114 -13.59 15.48 7.50
C GLY A 114 -12.13 15.91 7.25
N SER A 115 -11.28 15.07 6.66
CA SER A 115 -9.88 15.46 6.38
C SER A 115 -9.76 16.45 5.22
N THR A 116 -9.50 17.72 5.56
CA THR A 116 -9.17 18.76 4.59
C THR A 116 -7.74 18.54 4.13
N ARG A 117 -7.57 18.20 2.85
CA ARG A 117 -6.25 18.10 2.22
C ARG A 117 -5.75 19.52 1.95
N GLU A 118 -4.90 20.06 2.82
CA GLU A 118 -4.10 21.22 2.44
C GLU A 118 -3.11 20.79 1.35
N PRO A 119 -3.14 21.40 0.16
CA PRO A 119 -2.11 21.17 -0.84
C PRO A 119 -0.78 21.67 -0.29
N ALA A 120 0.29 20.88 -0.50
CA ALA A 120 1.64 21.34 -0.26
C ALA A 120 1.86 22.67 -0.99
N ALA A 121 2.36 23.69 -0.27
CA ALA A 121 2.74 24.95 -0.88
C ALA A 121 3.72 24.66 -2.01
N VAL A 122 3.29 24.94 -3.24
CA VAL A 122 4.16 24.95 -4.41
C VAL A 122 5.12 26.13 -4.18
N PRO A 123 6.44 25.93 -4.14
CA PRO A 123 7.36 27.06 -4.19
C PRO A 123 7.06 27.84 -5.47
N GLU A 124 6.80 29.13 -5.32
CA GLU A 124 6.53 30.06 -6.41
C GLU A 124 7.61 29.88 -7.49
N PRO A 125 7.26 29.64 -8.77
CA PRO A 125 8.26 29.54 -9.81
C PRO A 125 8.93 30.91 -9.94
N ALA A 126 10.21 30.97 -9.59
CA ALA A 126 11.04 32.13 -9.91
C ALA A 126 10.91 32.41 -11.41
N ARG A 127 10.52 33.64 -11.75
CA ARG A 127 10.51 34.13 -13.13
C ARG A 127 11.86 33.82 -13.78
N PRO A 128 11.91 33.17 -14.95
CA PRO A 128 13.16 33.08 -15.69
C PRO A 128 13.54 34.49 -16.18
N PRO A 129 14.81 34.91 -16.05
CA PRO A 129 15.28 36.07 -16.78
C PRO A 129 15.35 35.73 -18.27
N ASP A 130 14.72 36.59 -19.08
CA ASP A 130 14.94 36.68 -20.53
C ASP A 130 16.42 36.93 -20.81
N LEU A 131 17.16 35.93 -21.32
CA LEU A 131 18.44 36.16 -21.98
C LEU A 131 18.69 35.15 -23.10
N PHE A 132 18.48 35.64 -24.32
CA PHE A 132 19.20 35.33 -25.56
C PHE A 132 18.94 34.00 -26.28
N GLN A 133 18.27 34.16 -27.42
CA GLN A 133 18.40 33.35 -28.63
C GLN A 133 19.87 33.01 -28.91
N LYS A 134 20.16 31.72 -29.05
CA LYS A 134 21.22 31.23 -29.92
C LYS A 134 20.73 29.99 -30.64
N GLU A 135 20.52 30.13 -31.94
CA GLU A 135 20.37 29.02 -32.88
C GLU A 135 21.54 28.04 -32.73
N VAL A 136 21.23 26.75 -32.60
CA VAL A 136 22.17 25.67 -32.88
C VAL A 136 21.52 24.74 -33.90
N LYS A 137 22.21 24.62 -35.04
CA LYS A 137 21.87 23.86 -36.25
C LYS A 137 21.67 22.36 -36.00
N PRO A 138 20.95 21.66 -36.89
CA PRO A 138 20.78 20.21 -36.82
C PRO A 138 22.04 19.50 -37.33
N GLU A 139 22.49 18.46 -36.62
CA GLU A 139 23.45 17.49 -37.16
C GLU A 139 22.90 16.05 -37.11
N PRO A 140 23.35 15.21 -38.06
CA PRO A 140 22.56 14.13 -38.64
C PRO A 140 22.96 12.74 -38.11
N GLY A 141 22.10 11.75 -38.37
CA GLY A 141 22.49 10.34 -38.39
C GLY A 141 21.90 9.50 -37.25
N ALA A 142 20.77 8.86 -37.55
CA ALA A 142 20.27 7.73 -36.79
C ALA A 142 21.17 6.51 -37.01
N GLU A 143 22.03 6.19 -36.05
CA GLU A 143 22.64 4.86 -35.97
C GLU A 143 21.70 3.92 -35.21
N LYS A 144 21.13 2.97 -35.95
CA LYS A 144 20.40 1.82 -35.40
C LYS A 144 21.37 0.97 -34.60
N PHE A 145 21.32 1.08 -33.28
CA PHE A 145 22.01 0.17 -32.40
C PHE A 145 21.32 -1.19 -32.42
N PHE A 146 21.89 -2.14 -33.16
CA PHE A 146 21.60 -3.57 -32.96
C PHE A 146 22.53 -4.09 -31.86
N PRO A 147 22.02 -4.60 -30.73
CA PRO A 147 22.88 -5.22 -29.74
C PRO A 147 23.49 -6.52 -30.31
N PRO A 148 24.76 -6.82 -30.01
CA PRO A 148 25.44 -8.01 -30.51
C PRO A 148 24.84 -9.28 -29.88
N GLU A 149 24.65 -10.29 -30.73
CA GLU A 149 24.24 -11.63 -30.33
C GLU A 149 25.29 -12.25 -29.39
N GLY A 150 24.82 -12.87 -28.30
CA GLY A 150 25.64 -13.77 -27.49
C GLY A 150 26.17 -13.19 -26.18
N LYS A 151 25.28 -12.95 -25.23
CA LYS A 151 25.39 -13.25 -23.78
C LYS A 151 24.06 -12.86 -23.14
N GLY A 152 23.44 -13.80 -22.42
CA GLY A 152 22.07 -13.67 -21.92
C GLY A 152 21.82 -12.30 -21.29
N ILE A 153 20.92 -11.54 -21.91
CA ILE A 153 20.45 -10.26 -21.38
C ILE A 153 19.67 -10.60 -20.11
N GLU A 154 20.24 -10.33 -18.93
CA GLU A 154 19.43 -10.21 -17.72
C GLU A 154 18.45 -9.05 -17.95
N LEU A 155 17.22 -9.40 -18.31
CA LEU A 155 16.11 -8.45 -18.42
C LEU A 155 15.85 -7.90 -17.02
N LYS A 156 16.41 -6.70 -16.75
CA LYS A 156 15.97 -5.86 -15.64
C LYS A 156 14.45 -5.66 -15.78
N GLY A 157 13.71 -5.97 -14.72
CA GLY A 157 12.25 -5.86 -14.64
C GLY A 157 11.44 -7.09 -15.05
N GLY A 158 12.08 -8.24 -15.33
CA GLY A 158 11.38 -9.46 -15.74
C GLY A 158 10.92 -10.40 -14.60
N TYR A 159 10.21 -11.47 -14.95
CA TYR A 159 9.74 -12.50 -14.00
C TYR A 159 10.87 -13.16 -13.20
N ALA A 160 12.03 -13.38 -13.83
CA ALA A 160 13.21 -13.91 -13.16
C ALA A 160 13.70 -13.01 -12.02
N GLU A 161 13.64 -11.70 -12.20
CA GLU A 161 14.00 -10.73 -11.16
C GLU A 161 12.93 -10.69 -10.05
N LEU A 162 11.65 -10.62 -10.42
CA LEU A 162 10.55 -10.68 -9.44
C LEU A 162 10.61 -11.96 -8.60
N GLY A 163 10.97 -13.10 -9.20
CA GLY A 163 11.14 -14.36 -8.50
C GLY A 163 12.31 -14.38 -7.51
N ARG A 164 13.34 -13.53 -7.72
CA ARG A 164 14.42 -13.28 -6.76
C ARG A 164 13.98 -12.30 -5.67
N LEU A 165 13.22 -11.26 -6.02
CA LEU A 165 12.73 -10.24 -5.08
C LEU A 165 11.62 -10.74 -4.14
N ILE A 166 10.78 -11.68 -4.63
CA ILE A 166 9.60 -12.19 -3.93
C ILE A 166 9.56 -13.72 -4.00
N PRO A 167 10.48 -14.44 -3.34
CA PRO A 167 10.56 -15.90 -3.44
C PRO A 167 9.27 -16.62 -3.05
N LYS A 168 8.53 -16.09 -2.06
CA LYS A 168 7.24 -16.66 -1.63
C LYS A 168 6.13 -16.54 -2.69
N ALA A 169 6.23 -15.59 -3.61
CA ALA A 169 5.27 -15.43 -4.70
C ALA A 169 5.65 -16.21 -5.97
N LYS A 170 6.71 -17.04 -5.95
CA LYS A 170 7.13 -17.82 -7.13
C LYS A 170 6.01 -18.59 -7.84
N PRO A 171 5.12 -19.32 -7.13
CA PRO A 171 4.01 -20.01 -7.79
C PRO A 171 3.08 -19.05 -8.53
N LEU A 172 2.77 -17.91 -7.91
CA LEU A 172 1.97 -16.86 -8.52
C LEU A 172 2.66 -16.23 -9.73
N LEU A 173 3.94 -15.89 -9.61
CA LEU A 173 4.71 -15.28 -10.69
C LEU A 173 4.80 -16.21 -11.91
N HIS A 174 5.01 -17.51 -11.68
CA HIS A 174 5.00 -18.51 -12.75
C HIS A 174 3.62 -18.62 -13.43
N PHE A 175 2.53 -18.60 -12.64
CA PHE A 175 1.17 -18.56 -13.17
C PHE A 175 0.90 -17.32 -14.02
N LEU A 176 1.38 -16.14 -13.59
CA LEU A 176 1.22 -14.90 -14.36
C LEU A 176 2.05 -14.92 -15.65
N GLU A 177 3.28 -15.44 -15.60
CA GLU A 177 4.14 -15.59 -16.78
C GLU A 177 3.51 -16.53 -17.82
N THR A 178 3.10 -17.72 -17.39
CA THR A 178 2.45 -18.72 -18.27
C THR A 178 1.06 -18.27 -18.73
N GLY A 179 0.38 -17.45 -17.94
CA GLY A 179 -0.89 -16.82 -18.29
C GLY A 179 -0.78 -15.63 -19.26
N GLY A 180 0.43 -15.27 -19.72
CA GLY A 180 0.63 -14.22 -20.71
C GLY A 180 0.53 -12.80 -20.17
N TRP A 181 0.77 -12.59 -18.88
CA TRP A 181 0.86 -11.25 -18.31
C TRP A 181 2.20 -10.60 -18.69
N HIS A 182 2.16 -9.32 -19.08
CA HIS A 182 3.33 -8.55 -19.48
C HIS A 182 3.72 -7.59 -18.38
N ILE A 183 4.98 -7.67 -17.91
CA ILE A 183 5.53 -6.80 -16.86
C ILE A 183 6.10 -5.52 -17.47
N THR A 184 5.78 -4.40 -16.84
CA THR A 184 6.44 -3.11 -17.03
C THR A 184 6.91 -2.59 -15.67
N GLU A 185 8.16 -2.15 -15.56
CA GLU A 185 8.65 -1.46 -14.35
C GLU A 185 8.04 -0.06 -14.25
N SER A 186 7.47 0.28 -13.10
CA SER A 186 6.93 1.61 -12.82
C SER A 186 8.09 2.54 -12.44
N GLN A 187 8.27 3.63 -13.16
CA GLN A 187 9.33 4.62 -12.89
C GLN A 187 8.95 5.63 -11.80
N ASP A 188 8.14 5.21 -10.83
CA ASP A 188 7.78 6.03 -9.67
C ASP A 188 8.90 5.93 -8.62
N TYR A 189 10.09 6.46 -8.96
CA TYR A 189 11.21 6.52 -8.03
C TYR A 189 10.92 7.54 -6.93
N ASP A 190 11.00 7.11 -5.66
CA ASP A 190 11.09 8.04 -4.54
C ASP A 190 12.36 8.90 -4.66
N ARG A 191 12.26 10.14 -4.17
CA ARG A 191 13.32 11.16 -4.22
C ARG A 191 14.62 10.70 -3.55
N PRO A 192 15.78 11.32 -3.87
CA PRO A 192 17.08 10.91 -3.35
C PRO A 192 17.12 10.86 -1.82
N GLY A 193 17.55 9.72 -1.26
CA GLY A 193 17.72 9.49 0.19
C GLY A 193 16.62 8.65 0.87
N GLN A 194 15.56 8.27 0.15
CA GLN A 194 14.51 7.38 0.63
C GLN A 194 14.45 6.07 -0.20
N ARG A 195 13.82 5.06 0.42
CA ARG A 195 13.67 3.68 -0.08
C ARG A 195 13.48 3.68 -1.61
N LEU A 196 14.38 3.02 -2.34
CA LEU A 196 14.13 2.65 -3.74
C LEU A 196 13.04 1.58 -3.74
N SER A 197 11.80 1.99 -3.51
CA SER A 197 10.64 1.14 -3.76
C SER A 197 10.63 0.83 -5.25
N ARG A 198 10.46 -0.46 -5.58
CA ARG A 198 10.38 -0.88 -6.97
C ARG A 198 8.97 -1.29 -7.28
N GLY A 199 8.34 -0.55 -8.18
CA GLY A 199 7.00 -0.81 -8.67
C GLY A 199 7.05 -1.61 -9.97
N PHE A 200 6.14 -2.55 -10.13
CA PHE A 200 5.92 -3.26 -11.39
C PHE A 200 4.42 -3.32 -11.66
N VAL A 201 4.04 -3.15 -12.91
CA VAL A 201 2.66 -3.28 -13.37
C VAL A 201 2.60 -4.37 -14.42
N LEU A 202 1.74 -5.33 -14.18
CA LEU A 202 1.49 -6.47 -15.06
C LEU A 202 0.12 -6.27 -15.71
N THR A 203 0.09 -6.35 -17.03
CA THR A 203 -1.14 -6.22 -17.83
C THR A 203 -1.33 -7.44 -18.72
N ASN A 204 -2.56 -7.74 -19.11
CA ASN A 204 -2.86 -8.87 -19.97
C ASN A 204 -3.91 -8.46 -21.01
N ARG A 205 -3.67 -8.74 -22.29
CA ARG A 205 -4.59 -8.39 -23.39
C ARG A 205 -5.94 -9.09 -23.28
N GLN A 206 -5.99 -10.28 -22.66
CA GLN A 206 -7.23 -11.02 -22.42
C GLN A 206 -8.07 -10.41 -21.29
N TYR A 207 -7.45 -9.65 -20.39
CA TYR A 207 -8.07 -9.05 -19.20
C TYR A 207 -7.77 -7.55 -19.15
N PRO A 208 -8.20 -6.75 -20.14
CA PRO A 208 -7.82 -5.34 -20.24
C PRO A 208 -8.31 -4.49 -19.06
N GLU A 209 -9.39 -4.90 -18.39
CA GLU A 209 -9.94 -4.22 -17.23
C GLU A 209 -9.17 -4.50 -15.93
N MET A 210 -8.18 -5.40 -15.97
CA MET A 210 -7.43 -5.86 -14.81
C MET A 210 -5.94 -5.55 -14.91
N ALA A 211 -5.31 -5.34 -13.76
CA ALA A 211 -3.85 -5.21 -13.64
C ALA A 211 -3.35 -5.87 -12.36
N VAL A 212 -2.14 -6.43 -12.40
CA VAL A 212 -1.42 -6.86 -11.20
C VAL A 212 -0.31 -5.85 -10.91
N LYS A 213 -0.39 -5.18 -9.76
CA LYS A 213 0.58 -4.18 -9.32
C LYS A 213 1.44 -4.77 -8.22
N ILE A 214 2.76 -4.77 -8.38
CA ILE A 214 3.73 -5.32 -7.44
C ILE A 214 4.57 -4.17 -6.91
N VAL A 215 4.71 -4.08 -5.60
CA VAL A 215 5.62 -3.14 -4.94
C VAL A 215 6.57 -3.93 -4.05
N ASN A 216 7.86 -3.82 -4.32
CA ASN A 216 8.91 -4.33 -3.46
C ASN A 216 9.47 -3.19 -2.62
N LEU A 217 9.39 -3.36 -1.29
CA LEU A 217 10.02 -2.49 -0.32
C LEU A 217 11.18 -3.26 0.32
N PRO A 218 12.43 -2.95 -0.08
CA PRO A 218 13.58 -3.68 0.45
C PRO A 218 13.82 -3.38 1.93
N ALA A 219 14.39 -4.36 2.63
CA ALA A 219 14.86 -4.23 3.99
C ALA A 219 15.92 -3.12 4.09
N ASN A 220 15.77 -2.23 5.06
CA ASN A 220 16.64 -1.07 5.28
C ASN A 220 17.53 -1.20 6.54
N THR A 221 17.36 -2.26 7.34
CA THR A 221 18.17 -2.53 8.54
C THR A 221 18.35 -4.04 8.71
N PRO A 222 19.46 -4.51 9.31
CA PRO A 222 19.68 -5.94 9.55
C PRO A 222 18.51 -6.56 10.32
N GLY A 223 17.73 -7.45 9.70
CA GLY A 223 16.58 -8.16 10.28
C GLY A 223 15.20 -7.47 10.11
N SER A 224 15.07 -6.38 9.35
CA SER A 224 13.76 -5.96 8.85
C SER A 224 13.38 -6.83 7.64
N PRO A 225 12.12 -7.30 7.52
CA PRO A 225 11.73 -8.10 6.38
C PRO A 225 11.58 -7.20 5.14
N ASN A 226 11.80 -7.76 3.96
CA ASN A 226 11.29 -7.16 2.73
C ASN A 226 9.77 -7.21 2.78
N ILE A 227 9.12 -6.11 2.40
CA ILE A 227 7.66 -6.05 2.29
C ILE A 227 7.32 -6.06 0.80
N ASN A 228 6.64 -7.12 0.41
CA ASN A 228 6.23 -7.36 -0.95
C ASN A 228 4.72 -7.25 -1.02
N ILE A 229 4.20 -6.26 -1.75
CA ILE A 229 2.77 -6.01 -1.88
C ILE A 229 2.37 -6.35 -3.30
N ILE A 230 1.49 -7.33 -3.47
CA ILE A 230 0.90 -7.69 -4.76
C ILE A 230 -0.57 -7.33 -4.73
N THR A 231 -1.02 -6.51 -5.66
CA THR A 231 -2.42 -6.09 -5.78
C THR A 231 -2.97 -6.54 -7.12
N LEU A 232 -3.94 -7.45 -7.12
CA LEU A 232 -4.81 -7.67 -8.27
C LEU A 232 -5.90 -6.60 -8.24
N SER A 233 -6.01 -5.83 -9.32
CA SER A 233 -6.88 -4.65 -9.39
C SER A 233 -7.78 -4.68 -10.61
N PHE A 234 -8.99 -4.16 -10.42
CA PHE A 234 -10.03 -3.96 -11.44
C PHE A 234 -10.16 -2.47 -11.81
N ASP A 235 -9.11 -1.68 -11.55
CA ASP A 235 -9.15 -0.22 -11.69
C ASP A 235 -8.91 0.29 -13.12
N ASN A 236 -8.73 -0.61 -14.10
CA ASN A 236 -8.67 -0.30 -15.53
C ASN A 236 -10.04 -0.34 -16.23
N LEU A 237 -11.14 -0.50 -15.48
CA LEU A 237 -12.49 -0.34 -16.02
C LEU A 237 -12.64 0.97 -16.79
N THR A 238 -13.45 0.94 -17.84
CA THR A 238 -13.73 2.09 -18.71
C THR A 238 -15.23 2.34 -18.75
N GLY A 239 -15.64 3.60 -18.88
CA GLY A 239 -17.04 3.98 -19.01
C GLY A 239 -17.36 5.27 -18.26
N GLU A 240 -18.52 5.84 -18.57
CA GLU A 240 -18.93 7.16 -18.07
C GLU A 240 -18.90 7.25 -16.53
N THR A 241 -19.41 6.22 -15.83
CA THR A 241 -19.38 6.14 -14.37
C THR A 241 -17.96 6.18 -13.82
N VAL A 242 -17.04 5.44 -14.46
CA VAL A 242 -15.64 5.34 -14.05
C VAL A 242 -14.93 6.67 -14.25
N ASP A 243 -15.14 7.29 -15.40
CA ASP A 243 -14.51 8.56 -15.74
C ASP A 243 -15.01 9.68 -14.82
N LYS A 244 -16.32 9.73 -14.57
CA LYS A 244 -16.91 10.66 -13.60
C LYS A 244 -16.35 10.44 -12.20
N TYR A 245 -16.25 9.19 -11.73
CA TYR A 245 -15.65 8.88 -10.43
C TYR A 245 -14.18 9.34 -10.36
N ARG A 246 -13.37 9.04 -11.39
CA ARG A 246 -11.95 9.46 -11.45
C ARG A 246 -11.81 10.98 -11.49
N GLN A 247 -12.69 11.69 -12.19
CA GLN A 247 -12.72 13.15 -12.22
C GLN A 247 -13.04 13.73 -10.84
N LEU A 248 -14.09 13.24 -10.17
CA LEU A 248 -14.46 13.70 -8.83
C LEU A 248 -13.34 13.45 -7.81
N ARG A 249 -12.61 12.34 -7.92
CA ARG A 249 -11.46 12.01 -7.06
C ARG A 249 -10.24 12.92 -7.27
N LYS A 250 -10.19 13.67 -8.37
CA LYS A 250 -9.13 14.67 -8.66
C LYS A 250 -9.50 16.07 -8.18
N LEU A 251 -10.75 16.31 -7.77
CA LEU A 251 -11.17 17.63 -7.30
C LEU A 251 -10.42 18.01 -6.02
N SER A 252 -9.98 19.27 -5.98
CA SER A 252 -9.50 19.91 -4.76
C SER A 252 -10.68 20.27 -3.85
N PHE A 253 -10.38 20.47 -2.56
CA PHE A 253 -11.40 20.85 -1.59
C PHE A 253 -12.10 22.18 -1.93
N ALA A 254 -11.38 23.14 -2.50
CA ALA A 254 -11.95 24.40 -2.97
C ALA A 254 -13.00 24.18 -4.08
N GLN A 255 -12.71 23.29 -5.03
CA GLN A 255 -13.64 22.92 -6.10
C GLN A 255 -14.85 22.13 -5.60
N ILE A 256 -14.68 21.33 -4.55
CA ILE A 256 -15.78 20.61 -3.90
C ILE A 256 -16.75 21.63 -3.27
N LYS A 257 -16.24 22.58 -2.48
CA LYS A 257 -17.05 23.62 -1.83
C LYS A 257 -17.78 24.58 -2.77
N THR A 258 -17.39 24.67 -4.04
CA THR A 258 -18.11 25.46 -5.04
C THR A 258 -19.39 24.77 -5.52
N ASN A 259 -19.41 23.44 -5.50
CA ASN A 259 -20.46 22.63 -6.12
C ASN A 259 -21.32 21.86 -5.10
N PHE A 260 -20.91 21.81 -3.83
CA PHE A 260 -21.56 21.07 -2.74
C PHE A 260 -21.54 21.92 -1.46
N GLU A 261 -22.60 21.80 -0.64
CA GLU A 261 -22.75 22.57 0.60
C GLU A 261 -21.68 22.17 1.63
N ASP A 262 -21.38 20.88 1.75
CA ASP A 262 -20.23 20.39 2.52
C ASP A 262 -19.51 19.16 1.90
N ILE A 263 -18.51 18.66 2.61
CA ILE A 263 -17.75 17.47 2.17
C ILE A 263 -18.58 16.19 2.30
N GLY A 264 -19.51 16.14 3.24
CA GLY A 264 -20.44 15.04 3.47
C GLY A 264 -21.36 14.86 2.27
N ASP A 265 -21.96 15.94 1.78
CA ASP A 265 -22.83 15.94 0.59
C ASP A 265 -22.06 15.54 -0.67
N PHE A 266 -20.82 16.01 -0.83
CA PHE A 266 -19.95 15.51 -1.90
C PHE A 266 -19.75 13.99 -1.83
N PHE A 267 -19.58 13.43 -0.63
CA PHE A 267 -19.43 11.98 -0.48
C PHE A 267 -20.76 11.23 -0.70
N ASP A 268 -21.86 11.70 -0.11
CA ASP A 268 -23.14 11.01 -0.11
C ASP A 268 -23.93 11.19 -1.41
N GLU A 269 -23.87 12.36 -2.05
CA GLU A 269 -24.62 12.67 -3.26
C GLU A 269 -23.82 12.41 -4.54
N ALA A 270 -22.52 12.73 -4.56
CA ALA A 270 -21.72 12.59 -5.77
C ALA A 270 -20.94 11.26 -5.84
N LEU A 271 -20.19 10.89 -4.79
CA LEU A 271 -19.31 9.72 -4.85
C LEU A 271 -20.03 8.40 -4.55
N LYS A 272 -20.91 8.37 -3.56
CA LYS A 272 -21.56 7.13 -3.09
C LYS A 272 -22.42 6.44 -4.16
N PRO A 273 -23.26 7.12 -4.96
CA PRO A 273 -23.97 6.47 -6.05
C PRO A 273 -23.03 5.86 -7.09
N LEU A 274 -21.95 6.57 -7.44
CA LEU A 274 -20.94 6.08 -8.38
C LEU A 274 -20.22 4.85 -7.83
N ARG A 275 -19.81 4.87 -6.56
CA ARG A 275 -19.18 3.71 -5.90
C ARG A 275 -20.07 2.48 -5.89
N VAL A 276 -21.36 2.63 -5.61
CA VAL A 276 -22.31 1.50 -5.67
C VAL A 276 -22.35 0.91 -7.08
N GLU A 277 -22.38 1.76 -8.10
CA GLU A 277 -22.42 1.30 -9.49
C GLU A 277 -21.09 0.66 -9.93
N LEU A 278 -19.95 1.25 -9.56
CA LEU A 278 -18.62 0.67 -9.78
C LEU A 278 -18.46 -0.70 -9.13
N ARG A 279 -18.99 -0.87 -7.91
CA ARG A 279 -18.99 -2.17 -7.23
C ARG A 279 -19.80 -3.22 -7.98
N LYS A 280 -20.97 -2.87 -8.52
CA LYS A 280 -21.76 -3.80 -9.36
C LYS A 280 -20.99 -4.17 -10.62
N GLN A 281 -20.39 -3.19 -11.29
CA GLN A 281 -19.56 -3.44 -12.49
C GLN A 281 -18.38 -4.37 -12.16
N CYS A 282 -17.69 -4.13 -11.03
CA CYS A 282 -16.61 -5.01 -10.55
C CYS A 282 -17.13 -6.40 -10.17
N GLN A 283 -18.30 -6.52 -9.57
CA GLN A 283 -18.95 -7.79 -9.23
C GLN A 283 -19.21 -8.61 -10.51
N THR A 284 -19.86 -8.01 -11.51
CA THR A 284 -20.11 -8.64 -12.81
C THR A 284 -18.80 -9.08 -13.48
N LEU A 285 -17.77 -8.23 -13.42
CA LEU A 285 -16.47 -8.54 -14.01
C LEU A 285 -15.76 -9.67 -13.26
N ALA A 286 -15.81 -9.69 -11.93
CA ALA A 286 -15.21 -10.72 -11.10
C ALA A 286 -15.91 -12.07 -11.27
N GLU A 287 -17.23 -12.08 -11.49
CA GLU A 287 -17.98 -13.28 -11.86
C GLU A 287 -17.60 -13.78 -13.24
N ARG A 288 -17.47 -12.90 -14.23
CA ARG A 288 -16.97 -13.23 -15.59
C ARG A 288 -15.59 -13.88 -15.53
N TYR A 289 -14.71 -13.39 -14.66
CA TYR A 289 -13.33 -13.87 -14.51
C TYR A 289 -13.14 -14.74 -13.25
N ALA A 290 -14.19 -15.43 -12.78
CA ALA A 290 -14.15 -16.20 -11.53
C ALA A 290 -13.02 -17.24 -11.51
N ALA A 291 -12.84 -17.98 -12.62
CA ALA A 291 -11.80 -18.99 -12.73
C ALA A 291 -10.38 -18.39 -12.62
N LEU A 292 -10.16 -17.21 -13.22
CA LEU A 292 -8.89 -16.49 -13.09
C LEU A 292 -8.65 -16.08 -11.63
N LEU A 293 -9.66 -15.54 -10.95
CA LEU A 293 -9.56 -15.11 -9.54
C LEU A 293 -9.27 -16.27 -8.60
N GLN A 294 -10.02 -17.37 -8.74
CA GLN A 294 -9.82 -18.58 -7.94
C GLN A 294 -8.43 -19.17 -8.18
N ASN A 295 -7.99 -19.28 -9.43
CA ASN A 295 -6.66 -19.79 -9.75
C ASN A 295 -5.56 -18.86 -9.23
N PHE A 296 -5.71 -17.54 -9.37
CA PHE A 296 -4.79 -16.56 -8.81
C PHE A 296 -4.64 -16.75 -7.30
N LEU A 297 -5.75 -16.83 -6.56
CA LEU A 297 -5.74 -17.02 -5.11
C LEU A 297 -5.22 -18.39 -4.69
N LYS A 298 -5.43 -19.43 -5.49
CA LYS A 298 -4.84 -20.76 -5.27
C LYS A 298 -3.31 -20.73 -5.33
N GLN A 299 -2.73 -19.90 -6.21
CA GLN A 299 -1.28 -19.73 -6.27
C GLN A 299 -0.74 -18.88 -5.10
N VAL A 300 -1.56 -17.97 -4.58
CA VAL A 300 -1.22 -17.11 -3.45
C VAL A 300 -1.23 -17.88 -2.13
N CYS A 301 -2.27 -18.68 -1.91
CA CYS A 301 -2.53 -19.47 -0.70
C CYS A 301 -2.66 -20.96 -1.06
N PRO A 302 -1.57 -21.64 -1.51
CA PRO A 302 -1.66 -23.05 -1.91
C PRO A 302 -2.05 -23.99 -0.75
N GLN A 303 -1.78 -23.57 0.49
CA GLN A 303 -2.12 -24.32 1.70
C GLN A 303 -3.58 -24.12 2.14
N ASP A 304 -4.25 -23.09 1.64
CA ASP A 304 -5.66 -22.82 1.93
C ASP A 304 -6.44 -22.56 0.63
N PRO A 305 -6.83 -23.64 -0.08
CA PRO A 305 -7.53 -23.51 -1.36
C PRO A 305 -8.93 -22.88 -1.21
N LYS A 306 -9.49 -22.79 0.01
CA LYS A 306 -10.83 -22.23 0.25
C LYS A 306 -10.85 -20.70 0.12
N VAL A 307 -9.69 -20.04 0.18
CA VAL A 307 -9.57 -18.58 0.06
C VAL A 307 -10.21 -18.07 -1.24
N GLY A 308 -10.03 -18.79 -2.36
CA GLY A 308 -10.64 -18.45 -3.64
C GLY A 308 -12.17 -18.45 -3.58
N ASP A 309 -12.75 -19.49 -3.00
CA ASP A 309 -14.20 -19.64 -2.87
C ASP A 309 -14.80 -18.63 -1.88
N LEU A 310 -14.07 -18.32 -0.80
CA LEU A 310 -14.46 -17.32 0.18
C LEU A 310 -14.49 -15.91 -0.44
N VAL A 311 -13.49 -15.57 -1.26
CA VAL A 311 -13.50 -14.31 -2.03
C VAL A 311 -14.71 -14.26 -2.94
N MET A 312 -14.97 -15.32 -3.71
CA MET A 312 -16.12 -15.35 -4.62
C MET A 312 -17.46 -15.28 -3.87
N LYS A 313 -17.55 -15.82 -2.66
CA LYS A 313 -18.72 -15.67 -1.80
C LYS A 313 -18.97 -14.20 -1.47
N TYR A 314 -17.97 -13.46 -1.00
CA TYR A 314 -18.11 -12.03 -0.68
C TYR A 314 -18.35 -11.17 -1.91
N VAL A 315 -17.74 -11.51 -3.05
CA VAL A 315 -18.00 -10.83 -4.33
C VAL A 315 -19.47 -10.96 -4.74
N ARG A 316 -20.12 -12.10 -4.48
CA ARG A 316 -21.53 -12.36 -4.82
C ARG A 316 -22.52 -11.78 -3.82
N GLU A 317 -22.06 -11.22 -2.70
CA GLU A 317 -22.96 -10.56 -1.76
C GLU A 317 -23.64 -9.35 -2.40
N LYS A 318 -24.86 -9.05 -1.96
CA LYS A 318 -25.63 -7.93 -2.48
C LYS A 318 -24.89 -6.63 -2.20
N VAL A 319 -24.64 -5.82 -3.23
CA VAL A 319 -23.97 -4.52 -3.10
C VAL A 319 -24.83 -3.60 -2.23
N SER A 320 -24.35 -3.34 -1.00
CA SER A 320 -24.99 -2.43 -0.06
C SER A 320 -24.52 -0.99 -0.25
N PRO A 321 -25.45 0.00 -0.26
CA PRO A 321 -25.10 1.42 -0.31
C PRO A 321 -24.51 1.95 1.01
N ARG A 322 -24.56 1.17 2.10
CA ARG A 322 -24.06 1.58 3.43
C ARG A 322 -22.56 1.33 3.64
N PHE A 323 -21.87 0.71 2.67
CA PHE A 323 -20.44 0.33 2.74
C PHE A 323 -20.03 -0.47 4.00
N GLU A 324 -20.97 -1.09 4.68
CA GLU A 324 -20.68 -2.10 5.70
C GLU A 324 -20.17 -3.38 5.02
N GLY A 325 -19.18 -4.04 5.61
CA GLY A 325 -18.68 -5.31 5.08
C GLY A 325 -18.07 -5.21 3.68
N VAL A 326 -17.30 -4.15 3.40
CA VAL A 326 -16.67 -3.92 2.08
C VAL A 326 -15.18 -4.25 2.07
N GLN A 327 -14.62 -4.65 3.19
CA GLN A 327 -13.23 -5.08 3.29
C GLN A 327 -13.16 -6.32 4.18
N HIS A 328 -12.46 -7.33 3.71
CA HIS A 328 -12.36 -8.60 4.40
C HIS A 328 -10.93 -9.13 4.36
N THR A 329 -10.48 -9.67 5.50
CA THR A 329 -9.25 -10.45 5.57
C THR A 329 -9.58 -11.89 5.19
N MET A 330 -8.99 -12.40 4.12
CA MET A 330 -9.25 -13.73 3.57
C MET A 330 -8.26 -14.78 4.05
N SER A 331 -7.02 -14.35 4.30
CA SER A 331 -5.96 -15.16 4.88
C SER A 331 -5.01 -14.24 5.64
N GLU A 332 -4.36 -14.78 6.67
CA GLU A 332 -3.35 -14.06 7.45
C GLU A 332 -1.92 -14.45 7.05
N ASP A 333 -1.72 -15.55 6.30
CA ASP A 333 -0.43 -16.00 5.77
C ASP A 333 -0.54 -16.65 4.38
N PRO A 334 -0.17 -15.94 3.29
CA PRO A 334 0.12 -14.50 3.27
C PRO A 334 -1.12 -13.68 3.67
N LEU A 335 -0.93 -12.45 4.15
CA LEU A 335 -2.07 -11.56 4.45
C LEU A 335 -2.77 -11.20 3.14
N VAL A 336 -4.00 -11.69 2.96
CA VAL A 336 -4.85 -11.42 1.79
C VAL A 336 -6.03 -10.57 2.24
N ILE A 337 -6.18 -9.40 1.63
CA ILE A 337 -7.27 -8.46 1.88
C ILE A 337 -8.08 -8.29 0.59
N LEU A 338 -9.37 -8.61 0.66
CA LEU A 338 -10.36 -8.23 -0.34
C LEU A 338 -10.89 -6.83 0.00
N ASN A 339 -10.89 -5.92 -0.97
CA ASN A 339 -11.46 -4.58 -0.85
C ASN A 339 -12.49 -4.38 -1.97
N LEU A 340 -13.70 -3.99 -1.57
CA LEU A 340 -14.88 -3.75 -2.38
C LEU A 340 -15.46 -2.35 -2.12
N VAL A 341 -14.66 -1.37 -1.67
CA VAL A 341 -15.14 0.00 -1.38
C VAL A 341 -15.45 0.76 -2.66
N ASP A 342 -14.48 0.79 -3.58
CA ASP A 342 -14.54 1.52 -4.84
C ASP A 342 -14.53 0.52 -6.00
N PHE A 343 -13.35 0.25 -6.54
CA PHE A 343 -13.06 -0.88 -7.39
C PHE A 343 -12.72 -2.11 -6.53
N LEU A 344 -12.82 -3.29 -7.13
CA LEU A 344 -12.35 -4.52 -6.51
C LEU A 344 -10.82 -4.56 -6.52
N TYR A 345 -10.24 -4.79 -5.34
CA TYR A 345 -8.83 -5.09 -5.17
C TYR A 345 -8.63 -6.31 -4.28
N ILE A 346 -7.70 -7.17 -4.65
CA ILE A 346 -7.16 -8.21 -3.78
C ILE A 346 -5.71 -7.83 -3.51
N ARG A 347 -5.42 -7.46 -2.27
CA ARG A 347 -4.07 -7.07 -1.85
C ARG A 347 -3.44 -8.14 -0.99
N ILE A 348 -2.23 -8.51 -1.35
CA ILE A 348 -1.47 -9.61 -0.77
C ILE A 348 -0.19 -9.03 -0.22
N TYR A 349 0.13 -9.36 1.03
CA TYR A 349 1.38 -8.95 1.65
C TYR A 349 2.23 -10.19 1.93
N TYR A 350 3.36 -10.27 1.22
CA TYR A 350 4.44 -11.19 1.54
C TYR A 350 5.47 -10.47 2.39
N LEU A 351 5.88 -11.12 3.47
CA LEU A 351 6.96 -10.66 4.34
C LEU A 351 8.08 -11.67 4.25
N ASP A 352 9.19 -11.23 3.68
CA ASP A 352 10.38 -12.06 3.52
C ASP A 352 11.43 -11.60 4.54
N SER A 353 11.63 -12.40 5.58
CA SER A 353 12.82 -12.32 6.41
C SER A 353 14.00 -12.66 5.49
N GLY A 354 14.92 -11.72 5.25
CA GLY A 354 16.05 -11.93 4.33
C GLY A 354 16.89 -13.17 4.66
N PRO A 355 17.78 -13.60 3.75
CA PRO A 355 18.64 -14.78 3.94
C PRO A 355 19.68 -14.49 5.02
N GLY A 356 19.31 -14.77 6.27
CA GLY A 356 20.20 -14.68 7.44
C GLY A 356 19.73 -15.55 8.61
N GLY A 357 18.66 -16.34 8.42
CA GLY A 357 18.21 -17.36 9.36
C GLY A 357 18.39 -18.74 8.74
N SER A 358 19.63 -19.11 8.42
CA SER A 358 19.94 -20.53 8.22
C SER A 358 19.77 -21.24 9.55
N HIS A 359 18.90 -22.24 9.55
CA HIS A 359 18.87 -23.29 10.54
C HIS A 359 20.29 -23.77 10.88
N GLY A 360 20.58 -23.77 12.17
CA GLY A 360 21.68 -24.46 12.82
C GLY A 360 21.22 -24.76 14.24
#